data_AF-A0A9P6WJU5-F1
#
_entry.id   AF-A0A9P6WJU5-F1
#
_cell.length_a   1.000
_cell.length_b   1.000
_cell.length_c   1.000
_cell.angle_alpha   90.00
_cell.angle_beta   90.00
_cell.angle_gamma   90.00
#
_symmetry.space_group_name_H-M   'P 1'
#
loop_
_entity.id
_entity.type
_entity.pdbx_description
1 polymer ?
#
loop_
_entity_poly.entity_id
_entity_poly.type
_entity_poly.pdbx_seq_one_letter_code
_entity_poly.pdbx_strand_id
1 'polypeptide(L)' 'MLLRVKNQVAKQQANPCLVIMSQMLNCWASNGEGNVACKGLEQELKGCMAKGIKVPPPPKPTLNYHAARLLPKIHKQEKK' A
#
# COMPACT_ATOMS: atom_id res chain seq x y z
N MET A 1 -10.13 -30.38 -7.92
CA MET A 1 -10.32 -28.92 -7.74
C MET A 1 -9.07 -28.36 -7.07
N LEU A 2 -8.43 -27.35 -7.64
CA LEU A 2 -7.17 -26.77 -7.15
C LEU A 2 -7.48 -25.45 -6.42
N LEU A 3 -7.24 -25.39 -5.11
CA LEU A 3 -7.46 -24.18 -4.32
C LEU A 3 -6.32 -23.19 -4.57
N ARG A 4 -6.64 -22.09 -5.23
CA ARG A 4 -5.71 -20.99 -5.50
C ARG A 4 -6.44 -19.66 -5.56
N VAL A 5 -5.75 -18.61 -5.14
CA VAL A 5 -6.19 -17.22 -5.33
C VAL A 5 -5.73 -16.75 -6.71
N LYS A 6 -6.68 -16.30 -7.53
CA LYS A 6 -6.45 -15.88 -8.92
C LYS A 6 -5.58 -14.62 -9.00
N ASN A 7 -5.86 -13.62 -8.16
CA ASN A 7 -5.09 -12.37 -8.09
C ASN A 7 -4.51 -12.20 -6.68
N GLN A 8 -3.26 -12.62 -6.50
CA GLN A 8 -2.57 -12.41 -5.23
C GLN A 8 -2.04 -10.98 -5.18
N VAL A 9 -2.78 -10.07 -4.54
CA VAL A 9 -2.34 -8.68 -4.35
C VAL A 9 -1.36 -8.63 -3.18
N ALA A 10 -0.12 -8.24 -3.46
CA ALA A 10 0.86 -7.95 -2.41
C ALA A 10 0.57 -6.56 -1.84
N LYS A 11 0.62 -6.40 -0.50
CA LYS A 11 0.49 -5.09 0.13
C LYS A 11 1.68 -4.23 -0.30
N GLN A 12 1.42 -3.24 -1.14
CA GLN A 12 2.39 -2.22 -1.49
C GLN A 12 2.41 -1.17 -0.37
N GLN A 13 3.60 -0.79 0.07
CA GLN A 13 3.73 0.34 0.98
C GLN A 13 3.42 1.62 0.19
N ALA A 14 2.57 2.48 0.75
CA ALA A 14 2.24 3.74 0.12
C ALA A 14 3.50 4.62 0.01
N ASN A 15 3.62 5.37 -1.08
CA ASN A 15 4.73 6.31 -1.26
C ASN A 15 4.61 7.42 -0.18
N PRO A 16 5.65 7.66 0.62
CA PRO A 16 5.62 8.68 1.67
C PRO A 16 5.27 10.08 1.15
N CYS A 17 5.66 10.43 -0.09
CA CYS A 17 5.34 11.73 -0.67
C CYS A 17 3.85 11.89 -0.98
N LEU A 18 3.15 10.80 -1.30
CA LEU A 18 1.70 10.83 -1.53
C LEU A 18 0.93 11.09 -0.23
N VAL A 19 1.45 10.60 0.90
CA VAL A 19 0.86 10.87 2.22
C VAL A 19 0.96 12.36 2.53
N ILE A 20 2.15 12.95 2.37
CA ILE A 20 2.40 14.38 2.63
C ILE A 20 1.58 15.24 1.67
N MET A 21 1.49 14.86 0.39
CA MET A 21 0.65 15.54 -0.60
C MET A 21 -0.82 15.54 -0.17
N SER A 22 -1.33 14.42 0.33
CA SER A 22 -2.72 14.32 0.79
C SER A 22 -2.97 15.21 2.01
N GLN A 23 -2.00 15.32 2.92
CA GLN A 23 -2.06 16.24 4.06
C GLN A 23 -2.06 17.70 3.62
N MET A 24 -1.22 18.06 2.63
CA MET A 24 -1.17 19.41 2.06
C MET A 24 -2.51 19.79 1.42
N LEU A 25 -3.10 18.89 0.63
CA LEU A 25 -4.41 19.10 0.01
C LEU A 25 -5.52 19.26 1.06
N ASN A 26 -5.49 18.48 2.14
CA ASN A 26 -6.43 18.66 3.25
C ASN A 26 -6.26 20.01 3.95
N CYS A 27 -5.02 20.49 4.07
CA CYS A 27 -4.74 21.82 4.62
C CYS A 27 -5.32 22.93 3.73
N TRP A 28 -5.14 22.85 2.40
CA TRP A 28 -5.74 23.79 1.46
C TRP A 28 -7.26 23.71 1.43
N ALA A 29 -7.84 22.51 1.52
CA ALA A 29 -9.28 22.34 1.60
C ALA A 29 -9.90 23.01 2.84
N SER A 30 -9.14 23.11 3.94
CA SER A 30 -9.61 23.70 5.19
C SER A 30 -9.32 25.20 5.32
N ASN A 31 -8.18 25.67 4.80
CA ASN A 31 -7.66 27.01 5.07
C ASN A 31 -7.57 27.91 3.81
N GLY A 32 -7.89 27.37 2.64
CA GLY A 32 -7.67 28.01 1.34
C GLY A 32 -6.29 27.70 0.76
N GLU A 33 -6.21 27.78 -0.57
CA GLU A 33 -4.96 27.59 -1.32
C GLU A 33 -3.93 28.65 -0.92
N GLY A 34 -2.68 28.22 -0.72
CA GLY A 34 -1.56 29.12 -0.43
C GLY A 34 -1.57 29.76 0.97
N ASN A 35 -2.42 29.27 1.88
CA ASN A 35 -2.42 29.75 3.27
C ASN A 35 -1.08 29.44 3.96
N VAL A 36 -0.55 30.40 4.72
CA VAL A 36 0.70 30.28 5.49
C VAL A 36 0.74 29.07 6.42
N ALA A 37 -0.42 28.60 6.92
CA ALA A 37 -0.52 27.39 7.72
C ALA A 37 -0.05 26.11 6.97
N CYS A 38 -0.18 26.09 5.64
CA CYS A 38 0.17 24.94 4.80
C CYS A 38 1.60 24.99 4.25
N LYS A 39 2.33 26.10 4.46
CA LYS A 39 3.65 26.35 3.89
C LYS A 39 4.71 25.31 4.34
N GLY A 40 4.58 24.80 5.56
CA GLY A 40 5.42 23.71 6.06
C GLY A 40 5.23 22.41 5.27
N LEU A 41 3.98 22.03 5.00
CA LEU A 41 3.63 20.85 4.22
C LEU A 41 4.10 20.98 2.76
N GLU A 42 4.04 22.19 2.18
CA GLU A 42 4.58 22.45 0.84
C GLU A 42 6.10 22.26 0.77
N GLN A 43 6.85 22.73 1.77
CA GLN A 43 8.30 22.54 1.83
C GLN A 43 8.66 21.07 2.02
N GLU A 44 7.91 20.36 2.88
CA GLU A 44 8.10 18.94 3.12
C GLU A 44 7.82 18.11 1.86
N LEU A 45 6.73 18.43 1.14
CA LEU A 45 6.38 17.78 -0.13
C LEU A 45 7.48 17.99 -1.18
N LYS A 46 7.96 19.24 -1.35
CA LYS A 46 9.07 19.56 -2.27
C LYS A 46 10.32 18.77 -1.91
N GLY A 47 10.67 18.69 -0.63
CA GLY A 47 11.79 17.88 -0.16
C GLY A 47 11.62 16.39 -0.44
N CYS A 48 10.41 15.86 -0.25
CA CYS A 48 10.11 14.46 -0.53
C CYS A 48 10.22 14.13 -2.03
N MET A 49 9.65 14.96 -2.89
CA MET A 49 9.69 14.77 -4.34
C MET A 49 11.11 14.90 -4.89
N ALA A 50 11.91 15.85 -4.38
CA ALA A 50 13.30 16.03 -4.77
C ALA A 50 14.19 14.83 -4.43
N LYS A 51 13.91 14.12 -3.33
CA LYS A 51 14.64 12.90 -2.94
C LYS A 51 14.37 11.71 -3.86
N GLY A 52 13.34 11.74 -4.70
CA GLY A 52 13.05 10.69 -5.68
C GLY A 52 12.86 9.31 -5.04
N ILE A 53 12.18 9.25 -3.89
CA ILE A 53 12.03 8.01 -3.11
C ILE A 53 11.24 6.98 -3.94
N LYS A 54 11.95 5.96 -4.44
CA LYS A 54 11.35 4.80 -5.09
C LYS A 54 11.01 3.78 -4.01
N VAL A 55 9.73 3.46 -3.85
CA VAL A 55 9.30 2.37 -2.95
C VAL A 55 9.75 1.05 -3.58
N PRO A 56 10.51 0.20 -2.84
CA PRO A 56 10.90 -1.10 -3.36
C PRO A 56 9.66 -1.95 -3.64
N PRO A 57 9.68 -2.79 -4.71
CA PRO A 57 8.55 -3.64 -5.03
C PRO A 57 8.28 -4.60 -3.87
N PRO A 58 6.99 -4.88 -3.55
CA PRO A 58 6.66 -5.77 -2.46
C PRO A 58 7.12 -7.20 -2.79
N PRO A 59 7.45 -8.00 -1.76
CA PRO A 59 7.81 -9.39 -1.95
C PRO A 59 6.65 -10.18 -2.58
N LYS A 60 7.00 -11.17 -3.40
CA LYS A 60 6.00 -12.02 -4.07
C LYS A 60 5.18 -12.81 -3.03
N PRO A 61 3.84 -12.81 -3.13
CA PRO A 61 2.98 -13.47 -2.16
C PRO A 61 3.05 -15.00 -2.26
N THR A 62 3.32 -15.69 -1.16
CA THR A 62 3.46 -17.16 -1.09
C THR A 62 2.17 -17.92 -0.80
N LEU A 63 1.02 -17.23 -0.75
CA LEU A 63 -0.27 -17.83 -0.37
C LEU A 63 -0.64 -19.08 -1.17
N ASN A 64 -0.47 -19.04 -2.50
CA ASN A 64 -0.81 -20.19 -3.37
C ASN A 64 0.07 -21.43 -3.12
N TYR A 65 1.32 -21.25 -2.67
CA TYR A 65 2.17 -22.36 -2.26
C TYR A 65 1.59 -23.08 -1.03
N HIS A 66 1.16 -22.32 -0.03
CA HIS A 66 0.56 -22.88 1.18
C HIS A 66 -0.83 -23.46 0.92
N ALA A 67 -1.65 -22.82 0.09
CA ALA A 67 -2.97 -23.32 -0.29
C ALA A 67 -2.89 -24.70 -0.95
N ALA A 68 -1.96 -24.89 -1.90
CA ALA A 68 -1.75 -26.18 -2.55
C ALA A 68 -1.26 -27.26 -1.56
N ARG A 69 -0.34 -26.92 -0.66
CA ARG A 69 0.20 -27.85 0.35
C ARG A 69 -0.84 -28.29 1.37
N LEU A 70 -1.75 -27.41 1.77
CA LEU A 70 -2.73 -27.67 2.84
C LEU A 70 -4.04 -28.27 2.34
N LEU A 71 -4.36 -28.10 1.06
CA LEU A 71 -5.55 -28.65 0.41
C LEU A 71 -5.88 -30.11 0.77
N PRO A 72 -4.95 -31.08 0.73
CA PRO A 72 -5.27 -32.47 1.06
C PRO A 72 -5.64 -32.68 2.54
N LYS A 73 -5.18 -31.82 3.45
CA LYS A 73 -5.53 -31.88 4.88
C LYS A 73 -6.92 -31.30 5.15
N ILE A 74 -7.27 -30.21 4.46
CA ILE A 74 -8.56 -29.53 4.61
C ILE A 74 -9.70 -30.41 4.08
N HIS A 75 -9.55 -30.98 2.87
CA HIS A 75 -10.57 -31.89 2.31
C HIS A 75 -10.78 -33.17 3.15
N LYS A 76 -9.76 -33.64 3.87
CA LYS A 76 -9.90 -34.79 4.78
C LYS A 76 -10.75 -34.47 6.02
N GLN A 77 -10.78 -33.22 6.45
CA GLN A 77 -11.60 -32.78 7.59
C GLN A 77 -13.07 -32.57 7.21
N GLU A 78 -13.38 -32.20 5.96
CA GLU A 78 -14.78 -32.05 5.50
C GLU A 78 -15.51 -33.37 5.25
N LYS A 79 -14.78 -34.49 5.01
CA LYS A 79 -15.39 -35.80 4.78
C LYS A 79 -15.66 -36.61 6.04
N LYS A 80 -15.51 -36.01 7.22
CA LYS A 80 -15.67 -36.65 8.53
C LYS A 80 -16.83 -36.00 9.25
#